data_AF-A0A087QTU5-F1
#
_entry.id   AF-A0A087QTU5-F1
#
_cell.length_a   1.000
_cell.length_b   1.000
_cell.length_c   1.000
_cell.angle_alpha   90.00
_cell.angle_beta   90.00
_cell.angle_gamma   90.00
#
_symmetry.space_group_name_H-M   'P 1'
#
loop_
_entity.id
_entity.type
_entity.pdbx_description
1 polymer ?
#
loop_
_entity_poly.entity_id
_entity_poly.type
_entity_poly.pdbx_seq_one_letter_code
_entity_poly.pdbx_strand_id
1 'polypeptide(L)'
;IYLFIYLFIYLFIYLFIYLFIYLFIYLFIYLFIYLFIYLFIYLFIYLFIYLFIYLFIYLFIYLFIYLFIYLFIYLFIYLFIYLFIYLFIYLFIYLFIYLFIYL
;
A
#
# COMPACT_ATOMS: atom_id res chain seq x y z
N ILE A 1 8.79 -65.37 -28.78
CA ILE A 1 8.52 -64.94 -27.38
C ILE A 1 9.58 -63.95 -26.91
N TYR A 2 10.87 -64.32 -26.81
CA TYR A 2 11.95 -63.39 -26.41
C TYR A 2 12.08 -62.13 -27.27
N LEU A 3 12.06 -62.27 -28.60
CA LEU A 3 12.10 -61.11 -29.52
C LEU A 3 10.91 -60.17 -29.31
N PHE A 4 9.72 -60.74 -29.10
CA PHE A 4 8.49 -59.98 -28.89
C PHE A 4 8.52 -59.22 -27.55
N ILE A 5 9.01 -59.87 -26.49
CA ILE A 5 9.21 -59.26 -25.17
C ILE A 5 10.24 -58.12 -25.26
N TYR A 6 11.36 -58.34 -25.95
CA TYR A 6 12.40 -57.32 -26.11
C TYR A 6 11.88 -56.10 -26.89
N LEU A 7 11.19 -56.34 -28.01
CA LEU A 7 10.61 -55.28 -28.82
C LEU A 7 9.55 -54.49 -28.04
N PHE A 8 8.69 -55.19 -27.29
CA PHE A 8 7.67 -54.57 -26.46
C PHE A 8 8.27 -53.71 -25.36
N ILE A 9 9.28 -54.22 -24.64
CA ILE A 9 9.98 -53.48 -23.59
C ILE A 9 10.68 -52.25 -24.18
N TYR A 10 11.40 -52.40 -25.28
CA TYR A 10 12.10 -51.29 -25.92
C TYR A 10 11.13 -50.20 -26.39
N LEU A 11 10.05 -50.59 -27.08
CA LEU A 11 9.06 -49.65 -27.59
C LEU A 11 8.32 -48.96 -26.43
N PHE A 12 7.92 -49.71 -25.41
CA PHE A 12 7.21 -49.16 -24.27
C PHE A 12 8.10 -48.20 -23.49
N ILE A 13 9.34 -48.58 -23.18
CA ILE A 13 10.29 -47.71 -22.48
C ILE A 13 10.57 -46.46 -23.31
N TYR A 14 10.90 -46.61 -24.59
CA TYR A 14 11.24 -45.46 -25.43
C TYR A 14 10.06 -44.50 -25.59
N LEU A 15 8.88 -45.03 -25.94
CA LEU A 15 7.70 -44.22 -26.17
C LEU A 15 7.22 -43.57 -24.86
N PHE A 16 7.17 -44.34 -23.77
CA PHE A 16 6.68 -43.83 -22.50
C PHE A 16 7.65 -42.82 -21.90
N ILE A 17 8.95 -43.10 -21.86
CA ILE A 17 9.94 -42.16 -21.33
C ILE A 17 10.00 -40.91 -22.20
N TYR A 18 10.12 -41.04 -23.52
CA TYR A 18 10.27 -39.88 -24.37
C TYR A 18 9.01 -39.01 -24.39
N LEU A 19 7.84 -39.63 -24.57
CA LEU A 19 6.58 -38.90 -24.61
C LEU A 19 6.23 -38.30 -23.26
N PHE A 20 6.39 -39.06 -22.16
CA PHE A 20 6.03 -38.57 -20.84
C PHE A 20 7.00 -37.49 -20.38
N ILE A 21 8.31 -37.66 -20.55
CA ILE A 21 9.28 -36.63 -20.17
C ILE A 21 9.08 -35.38 -21.01
N TYR A 22 9.00 -35.51 -22.33
CA TYR A 22 8.87 -34.34 -23.20
C TYR A 22 7.56 -33.60 -22.96
N LEU A 23 6.44 -34.32 -22.92
CA LEU A 23 5.13 -33.72 -22.72
C LEU A 23 5.01 -33.13 -21.31
N PHE A 24 5.45 -33.83 -20.27
CA PHE A 24 5.34 -33.35 -18.91
C PHE A 24 6.27 -32.16 -18.66
N ILE A 25 7.53 -32.22 -19.09
CA ILE A 25 8.46 -31.09 -18.93
C ILE A 25 7.97 -29.90 -19.74
N TYR A 26 7.63 -30.08 -21.01
CA TYR A 26 7.22 -28.96 -21.85
C TYR A 26 5.92 -28.34 -21.34
N LEU A 27 4.90 -29.16 -21.08
CA LEU A 27 3.59 -28.66 -20.64
C LEU A 27 3.70 -28.06 -19.24
N PHE A 28 4.38 -28.71 -18.30
CA PHE A 28 4.47 -28.22 -16.93
C PHE A 28 5.32 -26.95 -16.86
N ILE A 29 6.48 -26.91 -17.50
CA ILE A 29 7.33 -25.72 -17.49
C ILE A 29 6.63 -24.57 -18.21
N TYR A 30 6.11 -24.80 -19.42
CA TYR A 30 5.49 -23.72 -20.19
C TYR A 30 4.23 -23.20 -19.49
N LEU A 31 3.34 -24.10 -19.07
CA LEU A 31 2.10 -23.70 -18.41
C LEU A 31 2.38 -23.08 -17.04
N PHE A 32 3.25 -23.66 -16.23
CA PHE A 32 3.55 -23.12 -14.90
C PHE A 32 4.26 -21.78 -14.99
N ILE A 33 5.29 -21.65 -15.82
CA ILE A 33 6.01 -20.38 -15.98
C ILE A 33 5.08 -19.33 -16.56
N TYR A 34 4.37 -19.62 -17.65
CA TYR A 34 3.50 -18.64 -18.28
C TYR A 34 2.36 -18.22 -17.35
N LEU A 35 1.65 -19.19 -16.78
CA LEU A 35 0.51 -18.91 -15.91
C LEU A 35 0.95 -18.23 -14.62
N PHE A 36 2.02 -18.72 -13.97
CA PHE A 36 2.48 -18.14 -12.72
C PHE A 36 3.04 -16.74 -12.92
N ILE A 37 3.89 -16.52 -13.93
CA ILE A 37 4.44 -15.18 -14.20
C ILE A 37 3.33 -14.23 -14.60
N TYR A 38 2.47 -14.61 -15.54
CA TYR A 38 1.40 -13.72 -16.01
C TYR A 38 0.42 -13.39 -14.89
N LEU A 39 -0.06 -14.41 -14.17
CA LEU A 39 -1.03 -14.23 -13.10
C LEU A 39 -0.41 -13.47 -11.92
N PHE A 40 0.82 -13.81 -11.50
CA PHE A 40 1.46 -13.14 -10.38
C PHE A 40 1.79 -11.70 -10.72
N ILE A 41 2.37 -11.41 -11.89
CA ILE A 41 2.68 -10.04 -12.30
C ILE A 41 1.39 -9.23 -12.42
N TYR A 42 0.38 -9.75 -13.11
CA TYR A 42 -0.86 -9.01 -13.32
C TYR A 42 -1.59 -8.76 -11.99
N LEU A 43 -1.74 -9.79 -11.16
CA LEU A 43 -2.44 -9.69 -9.90
C LEU A 43 -1.66 -8.81 -8.91
N PHE A 44 -0.34 -8.99 -8.80
CA PHE A 44 0.47 -8.21 -7.87
C PHE A 44 0.53 -6.75 -8.29
N ILE A 45 0.77 -6.45 -9.57
CA ILE A 45 0.81 -5.06 -10.05
C ILE A 45 -0.57 -4.42 -9.88
N TYR A 46 -1.65 -5.08 -10.32
CA TYR A 46 -2.97 -4.50 -10.23
C TYR A 46 -3.40 -4.29 -8.78
N LEU A 47 -3.25 -5.32 -7.94
CA LEU A 47 -3.63 -5.24 -6.53
C LEU A 47 -2.76 -4.23 -5.78
N PHE A 48 -1.44 -4.26 -5.97
CA PHE A 48 -0.54 -3.35 -5.27
C PHE A 48 -0.77 -1.91 -5.70
N ILE A 49 -0.86 -1.63 -7.00
CA ILE A 49 -1.10 -0.27 -7.49
C ILE A 49 -2.47 0.22 -7.03
N TYR A 50 -3.52 -0.57 -7.23
CA TYR A 50 -4.87 -0.15 -6.86
C TYR A 50 -5.00 0.06 -5.34
N LEU A 51 -4.55 -0.90 -4.54
CA LEU A 51 -4.64 -0.84 -3.09
C LEU A 51 -3.74 0.28 -2.55
N PHE A 52 -2.50 0.41 -3.03
CA PHE A 52 -1.58 1.44 -2.55
C PHE A 52 -2.08 2.84 -2.91
N ILE A 53 -2.51 3.05 -4.15
CA ILE A 53 -3.03 4.35 -4.59
C ILE A 53 -4.30 4.69 -3.81
N TYR A 54 -5.26 3.77 -3.73
CA TYR A 54 -6.52 4.03 -3.05
C TYR A 54 -6.31 4.29 -1.56
N LEU A 55 -5.55 3.41 -0.89
CA LEU A 55 -5.29 3.52 0.54
C LEU A 55 -4.44 4.76 0.85
N PHE A 56 -3.38 5.03 0.09
CA PHE A 56 -2.52 6.17 0.33
C PHE A 56 -3.26 7.48 0.08
N ILE A 57 -3.99 7.61 -1.03
CA ILE A 57 -4.75 8.83 -1.33
C ILE A 57 -5.84 9.04 -0.29
N TYR A 58 -6.65 8.01 0.00
CA TYR A 58 -7.74 8.15 0.95
C TYR A 58 -7.23 8.47 2.37
N LEU A 59 -6.22 7.71 2.83
CA LEU A 59 -5.64 7.92 4.15
C LEU A 59 -4.94 9.28 4.25
N PHE A 60 -4.15 9.66 3.24
CA PHE A 60 -3.43 10.94 3.25
C PHE A 60 -4.41 12.11 3.20
N ILE A 61 -5.41 12.08 2.33
CA ILE A 61 -6.42 13.14 2.24
C ILE A 61 -7.20 13.23 3.55
N TYR A 62 -7.72 12.11 4.04
CA TYR A 62 -8.52 12.11 5.26
C TYR A 62 -7.70 12.58 6.46
N LEU A 63 -6.50 12.03 6.65
CA LEU A 63 -5.63 12.36 7.77
C LEU A 63 -5.14 13.81 7.66
N PHE A 64 -4.72 14.26 6.48
CA PHE A 64 -4.25 15.63 6.29
C PHE A 64 -5.38 16.65 6.49
N ILE A 65 -6.55 16.43 5.89
CA ILE A 65 -7.70 17.32 6.06
C ILE A 65 -8.14 17.34 7.52
N TYR A 66 -8.36 16.18 8.12
CA TYR A 66 -8.85 16.10 9.50
C TYR A 66 -7.84 16.71 10.46
N LEU A 67 -6.57 16.31 10.38
CA LEU A 67 -5.52 16.80 11.28
C LEU A 67 -5.26 18.28 11.05
N PHE A 68 -5.14 18.73 9.80
CA PHE A 68 -4.85 20.14 9.51
C PHE A 68 -6.02 21.03 9.91
N ILE A 69 -7.25 20.69 9.55
CA ILE A 69 -8.42 21.49 9.92
C ILE A 69 -8.61 21.49 11.43
N TYR A 70 -8.60 20.33 12.08
CA TYR A 70 -8.83 20.26 13.51
C TYR A 70 -7.72 20.96 14.29
N LEU A 71 -6.46 20.68 13.97
CA LEU A 71 -5.32 21.27 14.65
C LEU A 71 -5.23 22.77 14.38
N PHE A 72 -5.41 23.21 13.13
CA PHE A 72 -5.33 24.63 12.80
C PHE A 72 -6.48 25.41 13.42
N ILE A 73 -7.72 24.92 13.33
CA ILE A 73 -8.88 25.60 13.94
C ILE A 73 -8.73 25.62 15.45
N TYR A 74 -8.44 24.48 16.09
CA TYR A 74 -8.33 24.42 17.54
C TYR A 74 -7.17 25.29 18.05
N LEU A 75 -6.00 25.17 17.43
CA LEU A 75 -4.82 25.94 17.83
C LEU A 75 -5.03 27.42 17.55
N PHE A 76 -5.55 27.80 16.39
CA PHE A 76 -5.76 29.21 16.06
C PHE A 76 -6.83 29.85 16.94
N ILE A 77 -7.98 29.19 17.13
CA ILE A 77 -9.04 29.73 18.00
C ILE A 77 -8.55 29.80 19.43
N TYR A 78 -7.98 28.72 19.98
CA TYR A 78 -7.55 28.70 21.36
C TYR A 78 -6.41 29.71 21.60
N LEU A 79 -5.37 29.69 20.76
CA LEU A 79 -4.24 30.58 20.91
C LEU A 79 -4.64 32.04 20.68
N PHE A 80 -5.42 32.34 19.63
CA PHE A 80 -5.81 33.71 19.33
C PHE A 80 -6.76 34.25 20.39
N ILE A 81 -7.80 33.52 20.77
CA ILE A 81 -8.73 33.98 21.81
C ILE A 81 -8.01 34.11 23.14
N TYR A 82 -7.28 33.09 23.59
CA TYR A 82 -6.61 33.12 24.88
C TYR A 82 -5.55 34.21 24.93
N LEU A 83 -4.65 34.26 23.93
CA LEU A 83 -3.58 35.24 23.89
C LEU A 83 -4.13 36.65 23.72
N PHE A 84 -5.08 36.86 22.82
CA PHE A 84 -5.61 38.20 22.57
C PHE A 84 -6.42 38.70 23.76
N ILE A 85 -7.33 37.90 24.32
CA ILE A 85 -8.12 38.32 25.48
C ILE A 85 -7.21 38.53 26.68
N TYR A 86 -6.35 37.57 27.00
CA TYR A 86 -5.51 37.66 28.19
C TYR A 86 -4.51 38.80 28.06
N LEU A 87 -3.76 38.87 26.96
CA LEU A 87 -2.75 39.90 26.77
C LEU A 87 -3.40 41.27 26.64
N PHE A 88 -4.44 41.44 25.84
CA PHE A 88 -5.03 42.75 25.61
C PHE A 88 -5.72 43.26 26.86
N ILE A 89 -6.53 42.44 27.55
CA ILE A 89 -7.19 42.88 28.79
C ILE A 89 -6.15 43.17 29.87
N TYR A 90 -5.22 42.25 30.11
CA TYR A 90 -4.24 42.42 31.18
C TYR A 90 -3.33 43.62 30.92
N LEU A 91 -2.78 43.72 29.70
CA LEU A 91 -1.89 44.82 29.33
C LEU A 91 -2.64 46.15 29.31
N PHE A 92 -3.86 46.21 28.76
CA PHE A 92 -4.62 47.46 28.70
C PHE A 92 -5.03 47.93 30.09
N ILE A 93 -5.53 47.04 30.95
CA ILE A 93 -5.86 47.37 32.34
C ILE A 93 -4.61 47.81 33.10
N TYR A 94 -3.52 47.05 33.01
CA TYR A 94 -2.28 47.39 33.71
C TYR A 94 -1.73 48.75 33.25
N LEU A 95 -1.68 48.99 31.93
CA LEU A 95 -1.18 50.22 31.37
C LEU A 95 -2.08 51.40 31.75
N PHE A 96 -3.40 51.24 31.68
CA PHE A 96 -4.36 52.28 32.02
C PHE A 96 -4.28 52.64 33.51
N ILE A 97 -4.23 51.64 34.40
CA ILE A 97 -4.04 51.87 35.85
C ILE A 97 -2.71 52.55 36.11
N TYR A 98 -1.62 52.09 35.49
CA TYR A 98 -0.31 52.69 35.66
C TYR A 98 -0.30 54.16 35.21
N LEU A 99 -0.88 54.46 34.06
CA LEU A 99 -0.95 55.82 33.53
C LEU A 99 -1.86 56.73 34.39
N PHE A 100 -2.94 56.21 34.96
CA PHE A 100 -3.87 57.01 35.76
C PHE A 100 -3.37 57.29 37.19
N ILE A 101 -2.48 56.44 37.70
CA ILE A 101 -1.95 56.53 39.07
C ILE A 101 -0.59 57.22 39.12
N TYR A 102 0.28 56.97 38.14
CA TYR A 102 1.67 57.44 38.15
C TYR A 102 1.96 58.60 37.19
N LEU A 103 1.01 58.96 36.31
CA LEU A 103 1.01 60.22 35.56
C LEU A 103 -0.01 61.17 36.18
#